data_AF-A0A432G4H1-F1
#
_entry.id   AF-A0A432G4H1-F1
#
_cell.length_a   1.000
_cell.length_b   1.000
_cell.length_c   1.000
_cell.angle_alpha   90.00
_cell.angle_beta   90.00
_cell.angle_gamma   90.00
#
_symmetry.space_group_name_H-M   'P 1'
#
loop_
_entity.id
_entity.type
_entity.pdbx_description
1 polymer ?
#
loop_
_entity_poly.entity_id
_entity_poly.type
_entity_poly.pdbx_seq_one_letter_code
_entity_poly.pdbx_strand_id
1 'polypeptide(L)' 'NSVETGLREMGCPKINLQIRTGNNKIASFYQKLGFTNDHVVSMGKRLEADHS' A
#
# COMPACT_ATOMS: atom_id res chain seq x y z
N ASN A 1 -11.96 9.75 -5.67
CA ASN A 1 -11.25 8.97 -6.69
C ASN A 1 -10.27 9.77 -7.56
N SER A 2 -9.90 11.02 -7.21
CA SER A 2 -9.01 11.84 -8.07
C SER A 2 -7.61 11.27 -8.25
N VAL A 3 -7.02 10.68 -7.19
CA VAL A 3 -5.67 10.10 -7.25
C VAL A 3 -5.61 8.90 -8.20
N GLU A 4 -6.57 7.97 -8.11
CA GLU A 4 -6.56 6.81 -8.99
C GLU A 4 -6.82 7.18 -10.46
N THR A 5 -7.65 8.20 -10.71
CA THR A 5 -7.87 8.71 -12.07
C THR A 5 -6.56 9.27 -12.64
N GLY A 6 -5.87 10.15 -11.90
CA GLY A 6 -4.61 10.72 -12.37
C GLY A 6 -3.52 9.68 -12.59
N LEU A 7 -3.42 8.67 -11.71
CA LEU A 7 -2.47 7.56 -11.89
C LEU A 7 -2.77 6.75 -13.15
N ARG A 8 -4.04 6.47 -13.46
CA ARG A 8 -4.43 5.77 -14.69
C ARG A 8 -4.10 6.59 -15.94
N GLU A 9 -4.33 7.91 -15.92
CA GLU A 9 -3.99 8.82 -17.02
C GLU A 9 -2.47 8.86 -17.28
N MET A 10 -1.66 8.71 -16.24
CA MET A 10 -0.20 8.57 -16.37
C MET A 10 0.25 7.16 -16.80
N GLY A 11 -0.68 6.23 -17.06
CA GLY A 11 -0.37 4.86 -17.43
C GLY A 11 0.12 3.99 -16.26
N CYS A 12 -0.08 4.41 -15.01
CA CYS A 12 0.24 3.58 -13.85
C CYS A 12 -0.83 2.50 -13.67
N PRO A 13 -0.49 1.21 -13.84
CA PRO A 13 -1.49 0.15 -13.87
C PRO A 13 -1.92 -0.31 -12.47
N LYS A 14 -1.17 0.07 -11.43
CA LYS A 14 -1.34 -0.46 -10.07
C LYS A 14 -0.80 0.46 -8.99
N ILE A 15 -1.48 0.49 -7.85
CA ILE A 15 -1.02 1.08 -6.60
C ILE A 15 -0.61 -0.07 -5.67
N ASN A 16 0.60 -0.02 -5.11
CA ASN A 16 1.05 -0.95 -4.09
C ASN A 16 1.29 -0.20 -2.77
N LEU A 17 0.85 -0.77 -1.65
CA LEU A 17 1.01 -0.21 -0.32
C LEU A 17 1.52 -1.26 0.66
N GLN A 18 2.35 -0.83 1.61
CA GLN A 18 2.82 -1.69 2.70
C GLN A 18 2.04 -1.33 3.98
N ILE A 19 1.43 -2.33 4.60
CA ILE A 19 0.76 -2.19 5.89
C ILE A 19 1.60 -2.95 6.93
N ARG A 20 1.85 -2.30 8.07
CA ARG A 20 2.56 -2.95 9.18
C ARG A 20 1.78 -4.17 9.67
N THR A 21 2.47 -5.29 9.82
CA THR A 21 1.90 -6.52 10.36
C THR A 21 1.21 -6.26 11.70
N GLY A 22 0.01 -6.83 11.88
CA GLY A 22 -0.81 -6.68 13.07
C GLY A 22 -1.79 -5.49 13.03
N ASN A 23 -1.66 -4.56 12.08
CA ASN A 23 -2.62 -3.46 11.93
C ASN A 23 -3.85 -3.87 11.11
N ASN A 24 -4.64 -4.80 11.66
CA ASN A 24 -5.80 -5.38 10.97
C ASN A 24 -6.87 -4.33 10.62
N LYS A 25 -7.02 -3.28 11.45
CA LYS A 25 -7.96 -2.18 11.19
C LYS A 25 -7.65 -1.48 9.87
N ILE A 26 -6.37 -1.17 9.62
CA ILE A 26 -5.94 -0.51 8.38
C ILE A 26 -6.01 -1.47 7.20
N ALA A 27 -5.65 -2.74 7.39
CA ALA A 27 -5.83 -3.76 6.35
C ALA A 27 -7.29 -3.85 5.89
N SER A 28 -8.24 -3.98 6.80
CA SER A 28 -9.67 -4.05 6.47
C SER A 28 -10.21 -2.75 5.87
N PHE A 29 -9.65 -1.59 6.23
CA PHE A 29 -10.00 -0.32 5.60
C PHE A 29 -9.63 -0.31 4.11
N TYR A 30 -8.38 -0.67 3.77
CA TYR A 30 -7.93 -0.68 2.37
C TYR A 30 -8.58 -1.80 1.56
N GLN A 31 -8.92 -2.94 2.17
CA GLN A 31 -9.70 -3.99 1.51
C GLN A 31 -11.06 -3.47 1.02
N LYS A 32 -11.75 -2.63 1.81
CA LYS A 32 -13.01 -2.00 1.39
C LYS A 32 -12.85 -1.02 0.23
N LEU A 33 -11.63 -0.49 0.04
CA LEU A 33 -11.28 0.36 -1.10
C LEU A 33 -10.83 -0.43 -2.34
N GLY A 34 -10.86 -1.77 -2.29
CA GLY A 34 -10.51 -2.64 -3.42
C GLY A 34 -9.05 -3.09 -3.46
N PHE A 35 -8.25 -2.78 -2.44
CA PHE A 35 -6.90 -3.32 -2.32
C PHE A 35 -6.93 -4.79 -1.90
N THR A 36 -6.07 -5.60 -2.50
CA THR A 36 -5.98 -7.04 -2.21
C THR A 36 -4.54 -7.42 -1.86
N ASN A 37 -4.38 -8.59 -1.22
CA ASN A 37 -3.06 -9.13 -0.96
C ASN A 37 -2.52 -9.76 -2.25
N ASP A 38 -1.38 -9.27 -2.73
CA ASP A 38 -0.72 -9.77 -3.94
C ASP A 38 0.03 -11.09 -3.74
N HIS A 39 -0.02 -11.66 -2.53
CA HIS A 39 0.70 -12.88 -2.16
C HIS A 39 2.22 -12.81 -2.34
N VAL A 40 2.79 -11.61 -2.24
CA VAL A 40 4.23 -11.37 -2.30
C VAL A 40 4.76 -10.94 -0.93
N VAL A 41 6.01 -11.29 -0.64
CA VAL A 41 6.71 -10.77 0.55
C VAL A 41 7.34 -9.44 0.19
N SER A 42 6.97 -8.40 0.92
CA SER A 42 7.61 -7.09 0.78
C SER A 42 8.87 -7.03 1.65
N MET A 43 9.99 -6.65 1.05
CA MET A 43 11.31 -6.63 1.71
C MET A 43 11.83 -5.19 1.79
N GLY A 44 12.40 -4.82 2.93
CA GLY A 44 13.03 -3.52 3.12
C GLY A 44 14.20 -3.62 4.11
N LYS A 45 15.23 -2.81 3.89
CA LYS A 45 16.38 -2.69 4.79
C LYS A 45 16.43 -1.27 5.34
N ARG A 46 16.38 -1.14 6.66
CA ARG A 46 16.58 0.15 7.32
C ARG A 46 18.08 0.45 7.38
N LEU A 47 18.45 1.65 6.98
CA LEU A 47 19.82 2.17 7.13
C LEU A 47 19.94 3.04 8.39
N GLU A 48 18.82 3.63 8.83
CA GLU A 48 18.73 4.49 10.01
C GLU A 48 17.44 4.19 10.79
N ALA A 49 17.40 4.57 12.07
CA ALA A 49 16.23 4.44 12.92
C ALA A 49 15.17 5.51 12.59
N ASP A 50 13.89 5.20 12.85
CA ASP A 50 12.84 6.22 12.81
C ASP A 50 13.08 7.19 13.98
N HIS A 51 13.36 8.46 13.69
CA HIS A 51 13.34 9.50 14.71
C HIS A 51 11.88 9.84 15.02
N SER A 52 11.49 9.63 16.27
CA SER A 52 10.16 9.93 16.81
C SER A 52 9.93 11.43 16.96
#